data_AF-A0A3M9ZHH0-F1
#
_entry.id   AF-A0A3M9ZHH0-F1
#
_cell.length_a   1.000
_cell.length_b   1.000
_cell.length_c   1.000
_cell.angle_alpha   90.00
_cell.angle_beta   90.00
_cell.angle_gamma   90.00
#
_symmetry.space_group_name_H-M   'P 1'
#
loop_
_entity.id
_entity.type
_entity.pdbx_description
1 polymer ?
#
loop_
_entity_poly.entity_id
_entity_poly.type
_entity_poly.pdbx_seq_one_letter_code
_entity_poly.pdbx_strand_id
1 'polypeptide(L)'
;MAILSIKVENRPGILWKVTHLFRSRNFNIESISVGPTEDPEFSRMTISVRGQDERQVAQMIKQLNKLIDTVEVTLLDEHKTVYRELAIFKIRLSGAQDSMEVNKLAGAYGGKVQSPATGLAPSSPTPPRRPSARRARRPAWACG
;
A
#
# COMPACT_ATOMS: atom_id res chain seq x y z
N MET A 1 -1.52 17.88 -4.40
CA MET A 1 -2.13 16.52 -4.44
C MET A 1 -3.33 16.56 -3.50
N ALA A 2 -4.13 15.50 -3.33
CA ALA A 2 -5.21 15.54 -2.34
C ALA A 2 -5.14 14.32 -1.44
N ILE A 3 -5.26 14.54 -0.13
CA ILE A 3 -5.10 13.49 0.87
C ILE A 3 -6.34 13.48 1.76
N LEU A 4 -6.97 12.32 1.85
CA LEU A 4 -8.21 12.11 2.56
C LEU A 4 -7.94 11.22 3.77
N SER A 5 -8.33 11.69 4.96
CA SER A 5 -8.42 10.87 6.17
C SER A 5 -9.88 10.49 6.38
N ILE A 6 -10.15 9.20 6.34
CA ILE A 6 -11.50 8.63 6.44
C ILE A 6 -11.54 7.76 7.69
N LYS A 7 -12.41 8.11 8.64
CA LYS A 7 -12.74 7.25 9.79
C LYS A 7 -13.91 6.36 9.40
N VAL A 8 -13.71 5.04 9.48
CA VAL A 8 -14.68 4.02 9.11
C VAL A 8 -14.91 3.03 10.23
N GLU A 9 -16.03 2.34 10.20
CA GLU A 9 -16.23 1.16 11.03
C GLU A 9 -15.37 -0.01 10.55
N ASN A 10 -14.74 -0.70 11.48
CA ASN A 10 -13.84 -1.83 11.23
C ASN A 10 -14.66 -3.11 10.97
N ARG A 11 -15.27 -3.19 9.78
CA ARG A 11 -16.04 -4.34 9.33
C ARG A 11 -15.40 -5.00 8.10
N PRO A 12 -15.52 -6.33 7.94
CA PRO A 12 -15.03 -7.01 6.74
C PRO A 12 -15.58 -6.39 5.45
N GLY A 13 -14.69 -6.17 4.47
CA GLY A 13 -15.07 -5.61 3.17
C GLY A 13 -15.09 -4.08 3.07
N ILE A 14 -14.82 -3.35 4.17
CA ILE A 14 -14.82 -1.88 4.15
C ILE A 14 -13.78 -1.29 3.20
N LEU A 15 -12.57 -1.87 3.17
CA LEU A 15 -11.50 -1.45 2.25
C LEU A 15 -11.96 -1.54 0.78
N TRP A 16 -12.64 -2.64 0.42
CA TRP A 16 -13.15 -2.82 -0.94
C TRP A 16 -14.22 -1.77 -1.27
N LYS A 17 -15.17 -1.50 -0.37
CA LYS A 17 -16.23 -0.50 -0.61
C LYS A 17 -15.66 0.88 -0.89
N VAL A 18 -14.69 1.30 -0.06
CA VAL A 18 -14.03 2.60 -0.22
C VAL A 18 -13.23 2.64 -1.52
N THR A 19 -12.33 1.68 -1.76
CA THR A 19 -11.51 1.64 -2.99
C THR A 19 -12.33 1.51 -4.26
N HIS A 20 -13.48 0.82 -4.22
CA HIS A 20 -14.40 0.74 -5.35
C HIS A 20 -14.98 2.10 -5.74
N LEU A 21 -15.33 2.96 -4.78
CA LEU A 21 -15.80 4.32 -5.08
C LEU A 21 -14.74 5.14 -5.81
N PHE A 22 -13.48 5.09 -5.36
CA PHE A 22 -12.36 5.77 -6.03
C PHE A 22 -12.20 5.26 -7.47
N ARG A 23 -12.23 3.95 -7.69
CA ARG A 23 -12.15 3.36 -9.04
C ARG A 23 -13.34 3.75 -9.92
N SER A 24 -14.56 3.73 -9.39
CA SER A 24 -15.78 4.04 -10.15
C SER A 24 -15.82 5.47 -10.69
N ARG A 25 -15.13 6.39 -10.01
CA ARG A 25 -15.01 7.80 -10.41
C ARG A 25 -13.69 8.11 -11.13
N ASN A 26 -12.95 7.07 -11.50
CA ASN A 26 -11.69 7.17 -12.24
C ASN A 26 -10.60 7.99 -11.51
N PHE A 27 -10.54 7.86 -10.18
CA PHE A 27 -9.47 8.46 -9.37
C PHE A 27 -8.22 7.59 -9.44
N ASN A 28 -7.07 8.23 -9.64
CA ASN A 28 -5.77 7.59 -9.54
C ASN A 28 -5.30 7.63 -8.09
N ILE A 29 -5.40 6.49 -7.39
CA ILE A 29 -4.90 6.33 -6.03
C ILE A 29 -3.37 6.20 -6.10
N GLU A 30 -2.66 7.10 -5.43
CA GLU A 30 -1.20 7.05 -5.32
C GLU A 30 -0.77 6.18 -4.14
N SER A 31 -1.40 6.36 -2.98
CA SER A 31 -1.20 5.50 -1.83
C SER A 31 -2.47 5.32 -1.01
N ILE A 32 -2.56 4.19 -0.33
CA ILE A 32 -3.61 3.88 0.65
C ILE A 32 -2.96 3.23 1.88
N SER A 33 -3.30 3.72 3.06
CA SER A 33 -2.91 3.15 4.34
C SER A 33 -4.16 2.97 5.19
N VAL A 34 -4.29 1.81 5.83
CA VAL A 34 -5.42 1.49 6.71
C VAL A 34 -4.88 0.89 7.99
N GLY A 35 -5.38 1.36 9.13
CA GLY A 35 -5.08 0.79 10.42
C GLY A 35 -6.22 1.02 11.43
N PRO A 36 -6.29 0.19 12.48
CA PRO A 36 -7.22 0.41 13.58
C PRO A 36 -6.90 1.73 14.29
N THR A 37 -7.92 2.36 14.87
CA THR A 37 -7.74 3.52 15.74
C THR A 37 -7.50 3.10 17.19
N GLU A 38 -7.46 4.06 18.12
CA GLU A 38 -7.45 3.77 19.57
C GLU A 38 -8.63 2.87 19.98
N ASP A 39 -9.77 3.10 19.35
CA ASP A 39 -10.92 2.21 19.40
C ASP A 39 -10.82 1.17 18.26
N PRO A 40 -10.76 -0.14 18.58
CA PRO A 40 -10.65 -1.20 17.58
C PRO A 40 -11.91 -1.40 16.73
N GLU A 41 -13.07 -0.86 17.14
CA GLU A 41 -14.28 -0.86 16.34
C GLU A 41 -14.19 0.09 15.14
N PHE A 42 -13.23 1.03 15.17
CA PHE A 42 -12.99 1.96 14.08
C PHE A 42 -11.61 1.79 13.46
N SER A 43 -11.52 2.07 12.17
CA SER A 43 -10.27 2.13 11.43
C SER A 43 -10.13 3.48 10.75
N ARG A 44 -8.89 3.93 10.60
CA ARG A 44 -8.55 5.14 9.85
C ARG A 44 -7.92 4.73 8.53
N MET A 45 -8.51 5.19 7.43
CA MET A 45 -7.93 5.07 6.10
C MET A 45 -7.37 6.42 5.68
N THR A 46 -6.11 6.45 5.26
CA THR A 46 -5.48 7.60 4.62
C THR A 46 -5.26 7.28 3.16
N ILE A 47 -5.84 8.07 2.27
CA ILE A 47 -5.78 7.85 0.82
C ILE A 47 -5.23 9.12 0.16
N SER A 48 -4.16 8.98 -0.62
CA SER A 48 -3.62 10.05 -1.45
C SER A 48 -4.02 9.84 -2.91
N VAL A 49 -4.41 10.92 -3.58
CA VAL A 49 -4.79 10.93 -4.99
C VAL A 49 -4.09 12.06 -5.74
N ARG A 50 -3.71 11.80 -6.98
CA ARG A 50 -2.96 12.74 -7.84
C ARG A 50 -3.76 13.15 -9.08
N GLY A 51 -3.65 14.43 -9.44
CA GLY A 51 -4.10 14.96 -10.74
C GLY A 51 -5.62 15.14 -10.89
N GLN A 52 -6.34 15.40 -9.80
CA GLN A 52 -7.79 15.60 -9.78
C GLN A 52 -8.17 17.05 -9.51
N ASP A 53 -9.27 17.51 -10.12
CA ASP A 53 -9.85 18.83 -9.85
C ASP A 53 -10.46 18.89 -8.44
N GLU A 54 -10.37 20.04 -7.78
CA GLU A 54 -10.91 20.27 -6.44
C GLU A 54 -12.42 19.98 -6.38
N ARG A 55 -13.14 20.25 -7.48
CA ARG A 55 -14.56 19.91 -7.61
C ARG A 55 -14.81 18.40 -7.58
N GLN A 56 -13.95 17.61 -8.21
CA GLN A 56 -14.07 16.15 -8.21
C GLN A 56 -13.79 15.59 -6.81
N VAL A 57 -12.77 16.10 -6.12
CA VAL A 57 -12.45 15.73 -4.74
C VAL A 57 -13.62 16.06 -3.80
N ALA A 58 -14.19 17.26 -3.89
CA ALA A 58 -15.35 17.65 -3.10
C ALA A 58 -16.57 16.74 -3.34
N GLN A 59 -16.79 16.31 -4.59
CA GLN A 59 -17.82 15.33 -4.91
C GLN A 59 -17.52 13.96 -4.30
N MET A 60 -16.27 13.50 -4.33
CA MET A 60 -15.86 12.24 -3.72
C MET A 60 -16.11 12.25 -2.21
N ILE A 61 -15.74 13.34 -1.52
CA ILE A 61 -16.02 13.53 -0.09
C ILE A 61 -17.52 13.42 0.19
N LYS A 62 -18.37 14.03 -0.65
CA LYS A 62 -19.83 13.91 -0.51
C LYS A 62 -20.32 12.47 -0.71
N GLN A 63 -19.70 11.68 -1.59
CA GLN A 63 -20.08 10.27 -1.77
C GLN A 63 -19.61 9.40 -0.60
N LEU A 64 -18.41 9.64 -0.09
CA LEU A 64 -17.88 8.93 1.07
C LEU A 64 -18.72 9.19 2.33
N ASN A 65 -19.21 10.42 2.52
CA ASN A 65 -20.13 10.76 3.61
C ASN A 65 -21.53 10.11 3.48
N LYS A 66 -21.90 9.57 2.32
CA LYS A 66 -23.16 8.83 2.14
C LYS A 66 -23.04 7.35 2.46
N LEU A 67 -21.82 6.83 2.58
CA LEU A 67 -21.61 5.44 3.00
C LEU A 67 -21.98 5.31 4.48
N ILE A 68 -22.85 4.35 4.78
CA ILE A 68 -23.26 4.03 6.16
C ILE A 68 -22.05 3.67 7.03
N ASP A 69 -21.04 3.04 6.43
CA ASP A 69 -19.85 2.55 7.15
C ASP A 69 -18.80 3.66 7.42
N THR A 70 -19.01 4.88 6.92
CA THR A 70 -18.10 6.02 7.10
C THR A 70 -18.61 6.92 8.21
N VAL A 71 -17.77 7.16 9.21
CA VAL A 71 -18.07 8.05 10.34
C VAL A 71 -17.69 9.50 10.02
N GLU A 72 -16.50 9.69 9.45
CA GLU A 72 -15.97 11.02 9.20
C GLU A 72 -15.04 11.00 7.97
N VAL A 73 -15.12 12.06 7.16
CA VAL A 73 -14.22 12.28 6.01
C VAL A 73 -13.59 13.66 6.13
N THR A 74 -12.26 13.71 6.26
CA THR A 74 -11.49 14.95 6.37
C THR A 74 -10.54 15.08 5.19
N LEU A 75 -10.58 16.22 4.51
CA LEU A 75 -9.54 16.59 3.55
C LEU A 75 -8.36 17.21 4.31
N LEU A 76 -7.18 16.62 4.19
CA LEU A 76 -5.97 17.08 4.86
C LEU A 76 -5.25 18.12 4.00
N ASP A 77 -4.87 19.23 4.64
CA ASP A 77 -4.07 20.28 4.03
C ASP A 77 -2.61 19.82 3.98
N GLU A 78 -2.00 19.86 2.79
CA GLU A 78 -0.61 19.46 2.56
C GLU A 78 0.38 20.32 3.37
N HIS A 79 0.04 21.58 3.64
CA HIS A 79 0.91 22.52 4.34
C HIS A 79 0.80 22.47 5.87
N LYS A 80 -0.28 21.89 6.40
CA LYS A 80 -0.56 21.83 7.84
C LYS A 80 -0.43 20.43 8.44
N THR A 81 -0.23 19.43 7.60
CA THR A 81 -0.22 18.03 8.01
C THR A 81 1.18 17.44 7.87
N VAL A 82 1.60 16.67 8.87
CA VAL A 82 2.85 15.92 8.83
C VAL A 82 2.61 14.55 8.19
N TYR A 83 3.26 14.30 7.06
CA TYR A 83 3.24 13.00 6.38
C TYR A 83 4.48 12.19 6.74
N ARG A 84 4.28 10.91 7.09
CA ARG A 84 5.37 9.96 7.36
C ARG A 84 5.07 8.65 6.66
N GLU A 85 6.07 8.12 5.98
CA GLU A 85 6.04 6.80 5.37
C GLU A 85 7.15 5.94 5.98
N LEU A 86 6.89 4.64 6.05
CA LEU A 86 7.87 3.66 6.48
C LEU A 86 8.43 2.95 5.25
N ALA A 87 9.75 3.01 5.10
CA ALA A 87 10.45 2.28 4.04
C ALA A 87 11.25 1.12 4.65
N ILE A 88 11.23 -0.03 3.97
CA ILE A 88 12.02 -1.21 4.32
C ILE A 88 12.93 -1.52 3.14
N PHE A 89 14.24 -1.59 3.39
CA PHE A 89 15.24 -1.92 2.38
C PHE A 89 15.84 -3.29 2.67
N LYS A 90 15.89 -4.14 1.64
CA LYS A 90 16.65 -5.40 1.71
C LYS A 90 18.03 -5.18 1.08
N ILE A 91 19.04 -5.11 1.93
CA ILE A 91 20.43 -4.87 1.53
C ILE A 91 21.19 -6.20 1.59
N ARG A 92 21.96 -6.51 0.54
CA ARG A 92 22.90 -7.62 0.56
C ARG A 92 24.23 -7.12 1.11
N LEU A 93 24.78 -7.84 2.07
CA LEU A 93 26.06 -7.53 2.70
C LEU A 93 27.09 -8.54 2.22
N SER A 94 28.25 -8.07 1.77
CA SER A 94 29.33 -8.94 1.27
C SER A 94 30.36 -9.27 2.36
N GLY A 95 30.38 -8.50 3.46
CA GLY A 95 31.25 -8.74 4.60
C GLY A 95 30.85 -7.97 5.85
N ALA A 96 31.62 -8.15 6.92
CA ALA A 96 31.39 -7.51 8.21
C ALA A 96 31.54 -5.98 8.17
N GLN A 97 32.39 -5.45 7.27
CA GLN A 97 32.59 -4.02 7.08
C GLN A 97 31.31 -3.34 6.56
N ASP A 98 30.66 -3.93 5.55
CA ASP A 98 29.40 -3.42 4.99
C ASP A 98 28.29 -3.36 6.06
N SER A 99 28.23 -4.36 6.96
CA SER A 99 27.25 -4.36 8.04
C SER A 99 27.45 -3.19 9.01
N MET A 100 28.71 -2.86 9.32
CA MET A 100 29.02 -1.73 10.20
C MET A 100 28.67 -0.40 9.54
N GLU A 101 28.98 -0.24 8.25
CA GLU A 101 28.64 0.96 7.48
C GLU A 101 27.13 1.17 7.37
N VAL A 102 26.38 0.11 7.03
CA VAL A 102 24.92 0.15 6.95
C VAL A 102 24.29 0.47 8.31
N ASN A 103 24.80 -0.10 9.41
CA ASN A 103 24.31 0.21 10.75
C ASN A 103 24.59 1.67 11.13
N LYS A 104 25.77 2.20 10.77
CA LYS A 104 26.14 3.60 11.03
C LYS A 104 25.24 4.56 10.26
N LEU A 105 25.01 4.30 8.97
CA LEU A 105 24.12 5.10 8.12
C LEU A 105 22.68 5.02 8.61
N ALA A 106 22.16 3.82 8.90
CA ALA A 106 20.82 3.66 9.44
C ALA A 106 20.63 4.45 10.75
N GLY A 107 21.58 4.35 11.69
CA GLY A 107 21.54 5.09 12.95
C GLY A 107 21.55 6.61 12.76
N ALA A 108 22.34 7.13 11.81
CA ALA A 108 22.41 8.56 11.51
C ALA A 108 21.08 9.14 11.01
N TYR A 109 20.27 8.33 10.31
CA TYR A 109 18.95 8.73 9.79
C TYR A 109 17.77 8.21 10.63
N GLY A 110 18.02 7.72 11.86
CA GLY A 110 16.96 7.21 12.74
C GLY A 110 16.32 5.88 12.28
N GLY A 111 16.95 5.19 11.33
CA GLY A 111 16.57 3.87 10.87
C GLY A 111 17.00 2.77 11.84
N LYS A 112 16.25 1.66 11.87
CA LYS A 112 16.57 0.48 12.67
C LYS A 112 16.92 -0.68 11.74
N VAL A 113 18.14 -1.20 11.84
CA VAL A 113 18.53 -2.41 11.12
C VAL A 113 17.96 -3.61 11.86
N GLN A 114 17.13 -4.38 11.17
CA GLN A 114 16.68 -5.68 11.65
C GLN A 114 17.45 -6.76 10.92
N SER A 115 18.17 -7.60 11.67
CA SER A 115 18.71 -8.84 11.13
C SER A 115 17.55 -9.82 10.94
N PRO A 116 17.47 -10.56 9.83
CA PRO A 116 16.59 -11.71 9.77
C PRO A 116 17.01 -12.64 10.92
N ALA A 117 16.05 -13.10 11.74
CA ALA A 117 16.34 -14.08 12.76
C ALA A 117 17.11 -15.25 12.13
N THR A 118 18.37 -15.43 12.51
CA THR A 118 19.18 -16.58 12.16
C THR A 118 18.55 -17.80 12.83
N GLY A 119 17.55 -18.38 12.16
CA GLY A 119 16.68 -19.39 12.75
C GLY A 119 15.56 -19.86 11.83
N LEU A 120 15.67 -19.66 10.52
CA LEU A 120 14.98 -20.49 9.55
C LEU A 120 15.85 -20.45 8.29
N ALA A 121 16.74 -21.42 8.16
CA ALA A 121 17.09 -21.88 6.83
C ALA A 121 15.75 -22.24 6.16
N PRO A 122 15.37 -21.64 5.03
CA PRO A 122 14.28 -22.17 4.25
C PRO A 122 14.75 -23.52 3.71
N SER A 123 14.41 -24.61 4.40
CA SER A 123 14.44 -25.97 3.86
C SER A 123 13.31 -26.20 2.85
N SER A 124 12.76 -25.14 2.25
CA SER A 124 11.92 -25.26 1.07
C SER A 124 12.86 -25.40 -0.14
N PRO A 125 12.95 -26.58 -0.79
CA PRO A 125 13.59 -26.67 -2.09
C PRO A 125 12.84 -25.70 -2.99
N THR A 126 13.55 -24.72 -3.56
CA THR A 126 12.97 -23.88 -4.61
C THR A 126 12.51 -24.84 -5.71
N PRO A 127 11.21 -24.90 -6.06
CA PRO A 127 10.80 -25.76 -7.16
C PRO A 127 11.56 -25.27 -8.40
N PRO A 128 12.17 -26.18 -9.19
CA PRO A 128 12.97 -25.78 -10.33
C PRO A 128 12.12 -24.86 -11.22
N ARG A 129 12.69 -23.71 -11.59
CA ARG A 129 12.07 -22.78 -12.54
C ARG A 129 11.59 -23.61 -13.72
N ARG A 130 10.26 -23.67 -13.94
CA ARG A 130 9.69 -24.34 -15.11
C ARG A 130 10.44 -23.79 -16.33
N PRO A 131 11.02 -24.64 -17.20
CA PRO A 131 11.60 -24.14 -18.43
C PRO A 131 10.52 -23.39 -19.18
N SER A 132 10.84 -22.18 -19.63
CA SER A 132 9.97 -21.37 -20.47
C SER A 132 9.49 -22.25 -21.62
N ALA A 133 8.18 -22.53 -21.63
CA ALA A 133 7.55 -23.21 -22.74
C ALA A 133 7.86 -22.43 -24.01
N ARG A 134 8.83 -22.92 -24.78
CA ARG A 134 9.07 -22.49 -26.15
C ARG A 134 7.73 -22.56 -26.85
N ARG A 135 7.26 -21.40 -27.33
CA ARG A 135 6.14 -21.24 -28.25
C ARG A 135 6.28 -22.25 -29.39
N ALA A 136 5.61 -23.39 -29.27
CA ALA A 136 5.24 -24.19 -30.42
C ALA A 136 4.10 -23.43 -31.10
N ARG A 137 4.49 -22.62 -32.09
CA ARG A 137 3.58 -22.17 -33.15
C ARG A 137 2.96 -23.41 -33.78
N ARG A 138 1.63 -23.53 -33.76
CA ARG A 138 0.86 -24.14 -34.86
C ARG A 138 -0.63 -23.80 -34.73
N PRO A 139 -1.28 -23.27 -35.79
CA PRO A 139 -2.71 -23.05 -35.82
C PRO A 139 -3.41 -24.32 -36.33
N ALA A 140 -4.49 -24.75 -35.69
CA ALA A 140 -5.39 -25.76 -36.23
C ALA A 140 -6.75 -25.65 -35.54
N TRP A 141 -7.52 -24.61 -35.90
CA TRP A 141 -8.97 -24.67 -35.81
C TRP A 141 -9.45 -24.74 -37.26
N ALA A 142 -9.56 -25.97 -37.76
CA ALA A 142 -10.41 -26.28 -38.90
C ALA A 142 -11.71 -26.82 -38.29
N CYS A 143 -12.76 -26.00 -38.31
CA CYS A 143 -14.12 -26.45 -38.07
C CYS A 143 -14.58 -27.28 -39.27
N GLY A 144 -15.11 -28.46 -39.00
CA GLY A 144 -15.90 -29.30 -39.88
C GLY A 144 -16.97 -29.97 -39.03
#